data_AF-A0AAV0TSY5-F1
#
_entry.id   AF-A0AAV0TSY5-F1
#
_cell.length_a   1.000
_cell.length_b   1.000
_cell.length_c   1.000
_cell.angle_alpha   90.00
_cell.angle_beta   90.00
_cell.angle_gamma   90.00
#
_symmetry.space_group_name_H-M   'P 1'
#
loop_
_entity.id
_entity.type
_entity.pdbx_description
1 polymer ?
#
loop_
_entity_poly.entity_id
_entity_poly.type
_entity_poly.pdbx_seq_one_letter_code
_entity_poly.pdbx_strand_id
1 'polypeptide(L)'
;MLVSTDTFLTKVTELYTETQTISKGSVVVSCKSVPVAKVNGKALQKIFKLTVEDGDKVLLFRACKYGNNKHKKKYSTVVTIRNHPLFYTSLNKIIKTKVDASAMDLIGKGTKRVMTKVKKTAE
;
A
#
# COMPACT_ATOMS: atom_id res chain seq x y z
N MET A 1 9.52 -1.77 -9.38
CA MET A 1 9.98 -3.17 -9.34
C MET A 1 8.77 -4.08 -9.26
N LEU A 2 8.72 -5.09 -10.12
CA LEU A 2 7.64 -6.08 -10.13
C LEU A 2 8.11 -7.29 -9.32
N VAL A 3 7.31 -7.74 -8.35
CA VAL A 3 7.69 -8.71 -7.32
C VAL A 3 6.56 -9.71 -7.07
N SER A 4 6.87 -10.86 -6.47
CA SER A 4 5.85 -11.83 -6.05
C SER A 4 4.83 -11.22 -5.07
N THR A 5 3.67 -11.85 -4.93
CA THR A 5 2.61 -11.41 -4.02
C THR A 5 3.10 -11.31 -2.58
N ASP A 6 3.85 -12.31 -2.09
CA ASP A 6 4.33 -12.32 -0.71
C ASP A 6 5.35 -11.21 -0.47
N THR A 7 6.29 -11.04 -1.40
CA THR A 7 7.26 -9.94 -1.34
C THR A 7 6.55 -8.59 -1.37
N PHE A 8 5.49 -8.44 -2.18
CA PHE A 8 4.72 -7.22 -2.23
C PHE A 8 4.06 -6.88 -0.90
N LEU A 9 3.43 -7.85 -0.24
CA LEU A 9 2.80 -7.65 1.08
C LEU A 9 3.83 -7.25 2.15
N THR A 10 5.00 -7.88 2.15
CA THR A 10 6.12 -7.49 3.02
C THR A 10 6.56 -6.05 2.75
N LYS A 11 6.72 -5.67 1.47
CA LYS A 11 7.09 -4.29 1.11
C LYS A 11 6.03 -3.26 1.45
N VAL A 12 4.74 -3.59 1.33
CA VAL A 12 3.66 -2.69 1.81
C VAL A 12 3.77 -2.47 3.31
N THR A 13 4.03 -3.53 4.08
CA THR A 13 4.22 -3.44 5.54
C THR A 13 5.44 -2.58 5.91
N GLU A 14 6.55 -2.74 5.19
CA GLU A 14 7.74 -1.89 5.33
C GLU A 14 7.43 -0.42 5.04
N LEU A 15 6.71 -0.12 3.94
CA LEU A 15 6.34 1.25 3.59
C LEU A 15 5.50 1.92 4.68
N TYR A 16 4.51 1.22 5.24
CA TYR A 16 3.70 1.74 6.34
C TYR A 16 4.53 1.99 7.61
N THR A 17 5.44 1.06 7.93
CA THR A 17 6.32 1.21 9.09
C THR A 17 7.25 2.41 8.91
N GLU A 18 7.83 2.58 7.72
CA GLU A 18 8.69 3.71 7.39
C GLU A 18 7.95 5.06 7.45
N THR A 19 6.67 5.11 7.08
CA THR A 19 5.84 6.32 7.24
C THR A 19 5.51 6.65 8.69
N GLN A 20 5.50 5.65 9.58
CA GLN A 20 5.23 5.84 11.01
C GLN A 20 6.48 6.25 11.78
N THR A 21 7.65 5.70 11.43
CA THR A 21 8.87 5.82 12.25
C THR A 21 9.87 6.85 11.73
N ILE A 22 10.04 6.98 10.41
CA ILE A 22 11.22 7.65 9.82
C ILE A 22 10.84 8.95 9.10
N SER A 23 9.76 8.97 8.32
CA SER A 23 9.43 10.18 7.56
C SER A 23 7.95 10.31 7.23
N LYS A 24 7.45 11.54 7.41
CA LYS A 24 6.08 11.95 7.09
C LYS A 24 5.78 11.67 5.62
N GLY A 25 4.61 11.10 5.35
CA GLY A 25 4.12 10.80 4.02
C GLY A 25 2.92 9.87 4.08
N SER A 26 2.32 9.57 2.93
CA SER A 26 1.22 8.61 2.82
C SER A 26 1.63 7.43 1.96
N VAL A 27 1.14 6.23 2.28
CA VAL A 27 1.30 5.07 1.39
C VAL A 27 0.11 5.05 0.44
N VAL A 28 0.39 5.00 -0.86
CA VAL A 28 -0.62 4.88 -1.90
C VAL A 28 -0.54 3.48 -2.49
N VAL A 29 -1.65 2.76 -2.42
CA VAL A 29 -1.85 1.48 -3.10
C VAL A 29 -2.91 1.67 -4.19
N SER A 30 -2.58 1.29 -5.42
CA SER A 30 -3.49 1.38 -6.56
C SER A 30 -3.65 0.01 -7.22
N CYS A 31 -4.85 -0.27 -7.71
CA CYS A 31 -5.20 -1.47 -8.44
C CYS A 31 -5.68 -1.08 -9.84
N LYS A 32 -5.20 -1.77 -10.87
CA LYS A 32 -5.66 -1.60 -12.26
C LYS A 32 -5.80 -2.96 -12.93
N SER A 33 -6.91 -3.16 -13.64
CA SER A 33 -7.05 -4.30 -14.55
C SER A 33 -6.16 -4.07 -15.78
N VAL A 34 -5.32 -5.05 -16.12
CA VAL A 34 -4.42 -5.00 -17.27
C VAL A 34 -4.48 -6.30 -18.07
N PRO A 35 -4.36 -6.24 -19.41
CA PRO A 35 -4.29 -7.44 -20.23
C PRO A 35 -3.09 -8.31 -19.86
N VAL A 36 -3.27 -9.64 -19.81
CA VAL A 36 -2.19 -10.59 -19.51
C VAL A 36 -1.03 -10.42 -20.49
N ALA A 37 -1.30 -10.20 -21.78
CA ALA A 37 -0.27 -9.97 -22.79
C ALA A 37 0.71 -8.82 -22.45
N LYS A 38 0.26 -7.78 -21.71
CA LYS A 38 1.11 -6.65 -21.31
C LYS A 38 2.00 -6.94 -20.10
N VAL A 39 1.68 -7.98 -19.33
CA VAL A 39 2.39 -8.36 -18.10
C VAL A 39 3.00 -9.76 -18.17
N ASN A 40 2.83 -10.47 -19.27
CA ASN A 40 3.35 -11.83 -19.47
C ASN A 40 4.71 -11.86 -20.18
N GLY A 41 5.64 -10.98 -19.77
CA GLY A 41 7.02 -11.01 -20.26
C GLY A 41 7.80 -12.22 -19.73
N LYS A 42 8.90 -12.62 -20.39
CA LYS A 42 9.74 -13.78 -20.01
C LYS A 42 10.17 -13.80 -18.54
N ALA A 43 10.43 -12.64 -17.94
CA ALA A 43 10.79 -12.52 -16.52
C ALA A 43 9.61 -12.76 -15.56
N LEU A 44 8.38 -12.51 -16.02
CA LEU A 44 7.17 -12.57 -15.20
C LEU A 44 6.51 -13.94 -15.20
N GLN A 45 6.67 -14.69 -16.29
CA GLN A 45 6.33 -16.11 -16.33
C GLN A 45 7.04 -16.89 -15.22
N LYS A 46 8.29 -16.53 -14.90
CA LYS A 46 9.06 -17.19 -13.82
C LYS A 46 8.49 -16.91 -12.43
N ILE A 47 7.82 -15.77 -12.23
CA ILE A 47 7.30 -15.34 -10.92
C ILE A 47 5.85 -15.77 -10.73
N PHE A 48 5.02 -15.63 -11.76
CA PHE A 48 3.56 -15.77 -11.65
C PHE A 48 2.99 -16.94 -12.45
N LYS A 49 3.77 -17.57 -13.35
CA LYS A 49 3.33 -18.67 -14.23
C LYS A 49 1.89 -18.50 -14.73
N LEU A 50 1.58 -17.31 -15.26
CA LEU A 50 0.24 -17.00 -15.74
C LEU A 50 -0.13 -17.95 -16.87
N THR A 51 -1.26 -18.63 -16.72
CA THR A 51 -1.79 -19.58 -17.69
C THR A 51 -2.97 -18.96 -18.46
N VAL A 52 -3.36 -19.59 -19.57
CA VAL A 52 -4.53 -19.16 -20.36
C VAL A 52 -5.82 -19.21 -19.52
N GLU A 53 -5.85 -20.05 -18.48
CA GLU A 53 -6.98 -20.15 -17.55
C GLU A 53 -7.13 -18.96 -16.60
N ASP A 54 -6.11 -18.11 -16.48
CA ASP A 54 -6.18 -16.89 -15.65
C ASP A 54 -6.98 -15.76 -16.32
N GLY A 55 -7.45 -16.00 -17.54
CA GLY A 55 -8.28 -15.10 -18.34
C GLY A 55 -7.49 -14.01 -19.05
N ASP A 56 -8.18 -13.18 -19.83
CA ASP A 56 -7.54 -12.14 -20.65
C ASP A 56 -6.93 -11.00 -19.83
N LYS A 57 -7.38 -10.84 -18.59
CA LYS A 57 -7.04 -9.71 -17.72
C LYS A 57 -6.65 -10.17 -16.33
N VAL A 58 -5.66 -9.48 -15.78
CA VAL A 58 -5.18 -9.65 -14.40
C VAL A 58 -5.17 -8.30 -13.69
N LEU A 59 -5.09 -8.35 -12.36
CA LEU A 59 -5.08 -7.16 -11.51
C LEU A 59 -3.63 -6.79 -11.18
N LEU A 60 -3.20 -5.62 -11.64
CA LEU A 60 -1.91 -5.05 -11.32
C LEU A 60 -2.04 -4.14 -10.10
N PHE A 61 -1.46 -4.57 -8.99
CA PHE A 61 -1.33 -3.76 -7.79
C PHE A 61 -0.01 -3.00 -7.82
N ARG A 62 -0.05 -1.74 -7.36
CA ARG A 62 1.14 -0.88 -7.22
C ARG A 62 1.09 -0.17 -5.88
N ALA A 63 2.18 -0.27 -5.13
CA ALA A 63 2.37 0.41 -3.86
C ALA A 63 3.56 1.36 -3.93
N CYS A 64 3.40 2.56 -3.36
CA CYS A 64 4.48 3.53 -3.20
C CYS A 64 4.22 4.49 -2.05
N LYS A 65 5.29 5.02 -1.47
CA LYS A 65 5.21 6.12 -0.51
C LYS A 65 5.13 7.46 -1.23
N TYR A 66 4.23 8.32 -0.76
CA TYR A 66 3.93 9.63 -1.30
C TYR A 66 4.48 10.71 -0.35
N GLY A 67 5.44 11.48 -0.86
CA GLY A 67 6.20 12.47 -0.11
C GLY A 67 7.63 12.50 -0.63
N ASN A 68 7.99 13.59 -1.29
CA ASN A 68 9.33 14.04 -1.73
C ASN A 68 10.36 13.00 -2.22
N ASN A 69 10.30 12.63 -3.52
CA ASN A 69 11.42 12.61 -4.48
C ASN A 69 11.07 11.84 -5.77
N LYS A 70 11.71 12.18 -6.89
CA LYS A 70 11.55 11.52 -8.21
C LYS A 70 11.98 10.03 -8.23
N HIS A 71 12.58 9.53 -7.15
CA HIS A 71 13.09 8.15 -7.01
C HIS A 71 12.26 7.25 -6.08
N LYS A 72 10.94 7.48 -5.95
CA LYS A 72 10.06 6.64 -5.11
C LYS A 72 10.21 5.16 -5.45
N LYS A 73 10.61 4.35 -4.46
CA LYS A 73 10.55 2.88 -4.55
C LYS A 73 9.09 2.49 -4.80
N LYS A 74 8.83 2.07 -6.03
CA LYS A 74 7.51 1.56 -6.46
C LYS A 74 7.61 0.05 -6.50
N TYR A 75 6.72 -0.60 -5.78
CA TYR A 75 6.53 -2.04 -5.86
C TYR A 75 5.26 -2.30 -6.64
N SER A 76 5.30 -3.34 -7.46
CA SER A 76 4.15 -3.80 -8.23
C SER A 76 4.04 -5.30 -8.07
N THR A 77 2.82 -5.84 -8.12
CA THR A 77 2.56 -7.28 -8.18
C THR A 77 1.35 -7.54 -9.06
N VAL A 78 1.30 -8.71 -9.68
CA VAL A 78 0.16 -9.14 -10.51
C VAL A 78 -0.60 -10.20 -9.73
N VAL A 79 -1.91 -10.05 -9.70
CA VAL A 79 -2.82 -10.97 -9.01
C VAL A 79 -3.87 -11.42 -10.01
N THR A 80 -4.05 -12.73 -10.11
CA THR A 80 -5.09 -13.32 -10.94
C THR A 80 -6.45 -13.15 -10.26
N ILE A 81 -7.53 -13.25 -11.03
CA ILE A 81 -8.89 -13.14 -10.48
C ILE A 81 -9.13 -14.21 -9.40
N ARG A 82 -8.62 -15.43 -9.60
CA ARG A 82 -8.72 -16.54 -8.65
C ARG A 82 -8.05 -16.23 -7.30
N ASN A 83 -6.89 -15.60 -7.33
CA ASN A 83 -6.11 -15.32 -6.12
C ASN A 83 -6.44 -13.96 -5.47
N HIS A 84 -7.24 -13.14 -6.15
CA HIS A 84 -7.59 -11.80 -5.68
C HIS A 84 -8.24 -11.76 -4.29
N PRO A 85 -9.25 -12.59 -3.95
CA PRO A 85 -9.90 -12.52 -2.64
C PRO A 85 -8.93 -12.78 -1.47
N LEU A 86 -8.07 -13.78 -1.62
CA LEU A 86 -7.06 -14.14 -0.61
C LEU A 86 -6.03 -13.02 -0.46
N PHE A 87 -5.49 -12.53 -1.59
CA PHE A 87 -4.54 -11.42 -1.59
C PHE A 87 -5.12 -10.16 -0.96
N TYR A 88 -6.35 -9.79 -1.34
CA TYR A 88 -7.01 -8.59 -0.86
C TYR A 88 -7.30 -8.66 0.65
N THR A 89 -7.67 -9.83 1.16
CA THR A 89 -7.86 -10.06 2.59
C THR A 89 -6.57 -9.82 3.38
N SER A 90 -5.45 -10.39 2.92
CA SER A 90 -4.13 -10.19 3.54
C SER A 90 -3.67 -8.74 3.49
N LEU A 91 -3.86 -8.07 2.34
CA LEU A 91 -3.54 -6.66 2.18
C LEU A 91 -4.38 -5.78 3.12
N ASN A 92 -5.69 -6.01 3.18
CA ASN A 92 -6.59 -5.24 4.04
C ASN A 92 -6.27 -5.43 5.53
N LYS A 93 -5.90 -6.65 5.93
CA LYS A 93 -5.42 -6.92 7.29
C LYS A 93 -4.20 -6.06 7.63
N ILE A 94 -3.19 -6.01 6.76
CA ILE A 94 -1.99 -5.17 6.96
C ILE A 94 -2.37 -3.69 7.09
N ILE A 95 -3.20 -3.19 6.17
CA ILE A 95 -3.62 -1.78 6.15
C ILE A 95 -4.33 -1.42 7.46
N LYS A 96 -5.33 -2.22 7.88
CA LYS A 96 -6.05 -2.00 9.14
C LYS A 96 -5.10 -2.01 10.33
N THR A 97 -4.30 -3.06 10.50
CA THR A 97 -3.38 -3.18 11.64
C THR A 97 -2.39 -2.01 11.72
N LYS A 98 -1.87 -1.53 10.58
CA LYS A 98 -0.92 -0.41 10.58
C LYS A 98 -1.59 0.94 10.74
N VAL A 99 -2.79 1.15 10.20
CA VAL A 99 -3.56 2.39 10.41
C VAL A 99 -4.04 2.48 11.86
N ASP A 100 -4.55 1.40 12.43
CA ASP A 100 -5.01 1.34 13.82
C ASP A 100 -3.86 1.53 14.81
N ALA A 101 -2.70 0.92 14.56
CA ALA A 101 -1.49 1.17 15.35
C ALA A 101 -1.09 2.64 15.34
N SER A 102 -1.19 3.31 14.19
CA SER A 102 -0.94 4.76 14.10
C SER A 102 -1.96 5.59 14.88
N ALA A 103 -3.23 5.16 14.94
CA ALA A 103 -4.26 5.83 15.73
C ALA A 103 -3.99 5.68 17.23
N MET A 104 -3.57 4.49 17.68
CA MET A 104 -3.23 4.24 19.09
C MET A 104 -1.94 4.95 19.52
N ASP A 105 -0.92 5.03 18.66
CA ASP A 105 0.31 5.81 18.94
C ASP A 105 0.05 7.32 19.08
N LEU A 106 -0.94 7.85 18.36
CA LEU A 106 -1.40 9.24 18.51
C LEU A 106 -2.15 9.48 19.83
N ILE A 107 -2.78 8.45 20.40
CA ILE A 107 -3.47 8.52 21.69
C ILE A 107 -2.43 8.44 22.84
N GLY A 108 -1.34 7.68 22.66
CA GLY A 108 -0.27 7.53 23.65
C GLY A 108 0.70 8.71 23.76
N LYS A 109 0.91 9.48 22.68
CA LYS A 109 1.71 10.72 22.72
C LYS A 109 0.83 11.92 23.04
N GLY A 110 0.67 12.16 24.34
CA GLY A 110 0.07 13.33 25.00
C GLY A 110 -0.44 14.43 24.07
N THR A 111 -1.76 14.52 23.97
CA THR A 111 -2.48 15.64 23.37
C THR A 111 -2.07 16.93 24.09
N LYS A 112 -1.08 17.68 23.58
CA LYS A 112 -1.01 19.12 23.84
C LYS A 112 -2.22 19.73 23.17
N ARG A 113 -3.32 19.81 23.92
CA ARG A 113 -4.47 20.66 23.60
C ARG A 113 -3.91 22.08 23.46
N VAL A 114 -3.77 22.54 22.23
CA VAL A 114 -3.60 23.97 21.96
C VAL A 114 -4.93 24.60 22.37
N MET A 115 -4.99 25.16 23.58
CA MET A 115 -6.08 26.05 23.96
C MET A 115 -5.94 27.30 23.12
N THR A 116 -6.77 27.43 22.08
CA THR A 116 -7.02 28.70 21.42
C THR A 116 -7.70 29.60 22.44
N LYS A 117 -6.95 30.57 22.96
CA LYS A 117 -7.45 31.63 23.85
C LYS A 117 -8.38 32.53 23.03
N VAL A 118 -9.68 32.27 23.09
CA VAL A 118 -10.70 33.17 22.55
C VAL A 118 -10.73 34.41 23.44
N LYS A 119 -10.24 35.54 22.91
CA LYS A 119 -10.35 36.85 23.56
C LYS A 119 -11.82 37.29 23.46
N LYS A 120 -12.52 37.29 24.60
CA LYS A 120 -13.85 37.86 24.74
C LYS A 120 -13.70 39.38 24.68
N THR A 121 -14.22 40.02 23.64
CA THR A 121 -14.46 41.47 23.62
C THR A 121 -15.85 41.68 24.21
N ALA A 122 -15.94 42.41 25.32
CA ALA A 122 -17.21 42.92 25.84
C ALA A 122 -17.51 44.26 25.16
N GLU A 123 -18.79 44.48 24.83
CA GLU A 123 -19.35 45.80 24.50
C GLU A 123 -19.45 46.68 25.76
#